data_AF-A0A2P8AQZ1-F1
#
_entry.id   AF-A0A2P8AQZ1-F1
#
_cell.length_a   1.000
_cell.length_b   1.000
_cell.length_c   1.000
_cell.angle_alpha   90.00
_cell.angle_beta   90.00
_cell.angle_gamma   90.00
#
_symmetry.space_group_name_H-M   'P 1'
#
loop_
_entity.id
_entity.type
_entity.pdbx_description
1 polymer ?
#
loop_
_entity_poly.entity_id
_entity_poly.type
_entity_poly.pdbx_seq_one_letter_code
_entity_poly.pdbx_strand_id
1 'polypeptide(L)'
;MTDLDQRITSVLRERAEGETDTHRLLRESRALGRRRQVRRRVAAGTALALVGVVGFAGVTGTDVGGLSGRLPWAAATPDVAAPLPPRADGVPGAAQRPDLVGTDTTVLHLGVDTRKARYLGWAVYGSAQVESIRMSVGGGRPVLIEVSRSAQEVDELLLNGLPAEQAAIPVTFDGAVRQFRNGAGGLVKGWQPVPGLYARASMLGDADRGTLAKAVDALRWGEARRCDAPLRLGVLPQGARLSACSVDATAFPRGLHVELTLYRAPSATMWVRLQYGSQIAVDRADSNRTVGGRPAYLYPDGTKLDLLGIPKAHLTADFGWPLPRNHGHEGQSAFTEADATTVLAGAQVATDLTDPETWK
;
A
#
# COMPACT_ATOMS: atom_id res chain seq x y z
N MET A 1 48.56 -37.02 19.85
CA MET A 1 47.27 -36.78 19.16
C MET A 1 46.46 -35.71 19.90
N THR A 2 47.08 -34.59 20.30
CA THR A 2 46.50 -33.60 21.24
C THR A 2 46.55 -32.16 20.72
N ASP A 3 47.16 -31.92 19.55
CA ASP A 3 47.40 -30.57 19.02
C ASP A 3 46.15 -29.95 18.36
N LEU A 4 45.29 -30.77 17.73
CA LEU A 4 44.09 -30.26 17.06
C LEU A 4 43.03 -29.78 18.05
N ASP A 5 42.78 -30.54 19.12
CA ASP A 5 41.81 -30.18 20.15
C ASP A 5 42.27 -28.95 20.94
N GLN A 6 43.57 -28.84 21.23
CA GLN A 6 44.12 -27.64 21.88
C GLN A 6 43.94 -26.39 21.00
N ARG A 7 44.12 -26.53 19.68
CA ARG A 7 43.99 -25.43 18.73
C ARG A 7 42.53 -25.02 18.48
N ILE A 8 41.60 -25.97 18.49
CA ILE A 8 40.15 -25.66 18.45
C ILE A 8 39.72 -24.96 19.74
N THR A 9 40.19 -25.44 20.89
CA THR A 9 39.84 -24.86 22.19
C THR A 9 40.42 -23.44 22.35
N SER A 10 41.65 -23.19 21.86
CA SER A 10 42.25 -21.86 21.91
C SER A 10 41.53 -20.86 21.01
N VAL A 11 41.16 -21.26 19.78
CA VAL A 11 40.45 -20.39 18.83
C VAL A 11 39.02 -20.09 19.29
N LEU A 12 38.34 -21.05 19.91
CA LEU A 12 37.01 -20.82 20.48
C LEU A 12 37.06 -19.90 21.70
N ARG A 13 38.11 -20.01 22.53
CA ARG A 13 38.29 -19.16 23.71
C ARG A 13 38.65 -17.72 23.33
N GLU A 14 39.52 -17.54 22.34
CA GLU A 14 39.89 -16.23 21.81
C GLU A 14 38.69 -15.50 21.15
N ARG A 15 37.79 -16.23 20.48
CA ARG A 15 36.55 -15.66 19.95
C ARG A 15 35.46 -15.40 20.98
N ALA A 16 35.48 -16.10 22.12
CA ALA A 16 34.51 -15.91 23.21
C ALA A 16 34.92 -14.80 24.18
N GLU A 17 36.22 -14.51 24.30
CA GLU A 17 36.78 -13.48 25.19
C GLU A 17 37.00 -12.12 24.47
N GLY A 18 36.83 -12.07 23.14
CA GLY A 18 36.87 -10.83 22.37
C GLY A 18 35.74 -9.87 22.75
N GLU A 19 36.09 -8.60 23.01
CA GLU A 19 35.18 -7.53 23.41
C GLU A 19 34.06 -7.39 22.36
N THR A 20 32.93 -8.03 22.64
CA THR A 20 31.77 -7.98 21.78
C THR A 20 31.19 -6.58 21.94
N ASP A 21 31.36 -5.72 20.93
CA ASP A 21 30.81 -4.36 20.92
C ASP A 21 29.28 -4.42 20.91
N THR A 22 28.73 -4.62 22.11
CA THR A 22 27.30 -4.71 22.40
C THR A 22 26.60 -3.42 21.99
N HIS A 23 27.30 -2.27 22.01
CA HIS A 23 26.77 -1.00 21.55
C HIS A 23 26.57 -0.95 20.04
N ARG A 24 27.50 -1.50 19.24
CA ARG A 24 27.34 -1.63 17.78
C ARG A 24 26.24 -2.63 17.42
N LEU A 25 26.21 -3.79 18.08
CA LEU A 25 25.15 -4.80 17.87
C LEU A 25 23.77 -4.27 18.27
N LEU A 26 23.65 -3.53 19.38
CA LEU A 26 22.42 -2.87 19.81
C LEU A 26 22.02 -1.72 18.87
N ARG A 27 22.97 -1.02 18.26
CA ARG A 27 22.69 0.08 17.32
C ARG A 27 22.17 -0.47 15.98
N GLU A 28 22.78 -1.54 15.46
CA GLU A 28 22.35 -2.22 14.23
C GLU A 28 21.00 -2.93 14.42
N SER A 29 20.79 -3.62 15.55
CA SER A 29 19.49 -4.24 15.87
C SER A 29 18.38 -3.22 16.16
N ARG A 30 18.69 -2.05 16.75
CA ARG A 30 17.73 -0.94 16.87
C ARG A 30 17.44 -0.25 15.54
N ALA A 31 18.39 -0.19 14.62
CA ALA A 31 18.18 0.35 13.27
C ALA A 31 17.29 -0.58 12.42
N LEU A 32 17.55 -1.89 12.48
CA LEU A 32 16.69 -2.92 11.88
C LEU A 32 15.31 -2.96 12.53
N GLY A 33 15.24 -2.82 13.86
CA GLY A 33 13.99 -2.74 14.61
C GLY A 33 13.14 -1.52 14.24
N ARG A 34 13.76 -0.34 14.09
CA ARG A 34 13.07 0.88 13.63
C ARG A 34 12.60 0.77 12.18
N ARG A 35 13.43 0.22 11.27
CA ARG A 35 13.02 -0.05 9.88
C ARG A 35 11.85 -1.03 9.81
N ARG A 36 11.87 -2.11 10.59
CA ARG A 36 10.76 -3.09 10.67
C ARG A 36 9.50 -2.47 11.29
N GLN A 37 9.64 -1.59 12.28
CA GLN A 37 8.50 -0.92 12.90
C GLN A 37 7.86 0.12 11.97
N VAL A 38 8.66 0.82 11.15
CA VAL A 38 8.14 1.73 10.11
C VAL A 38 7.46 0.94 8.99
N ARG A 39 8.06 -0.16 8.50
CA ARG A 39 7.43 -1.07 7.52
C ARG A 39 6.11 -1.66 8.05
N ARG A 40 6.06 -2.06 9.33
CA ARG A 40 4.82 -2.49 9.98
C ARG A 40 3.76 -1.39 10.07
N ARG A 41 4.13 -0.11 10.17
CA ARG A 41 3.16 0.99 10.28
C ARG A 41 2.57 1.39 8.93
N VAL A 42 3.36 1.31 7.85
CA VAL A 42 2.85 1.49 6.48
C VAL A 42 1.98 0.30 6.07
N ALA A 43 2.37 -0.93 6.42
CA ALA A 43 1.54 -2.11 6.20
C ALA A 43 0.29 -2.13 7.11
N ALA A 44 0.37 -1.68 8.37
CA ALA A 44 -0.78 -1.60 9.26
C ALA A 44 -1.78 -0.49 8.88
N GLY A 45 -1.39 0.49 8.05
CA GLY A 45 -2.32 1.44 7.43
C GLY A 45 -3.38 0.76 6.57
N THR A 46 -3.07 -0.42 6.01
CA THR A 46 -4.07 -1.26 5.31
C THR A 46 -4.92 -2.14 6.24
N ALA A 47 -4.57 -2.24 7.53
CA ALA A 47 -5.18 -3.18 8.48
C ALA A 47 -6.14 -2.55 9.51
N LEU A 48 -6.25 -1.21 9.59
CA LEU A 48 -7.23 -0.52 10.46
C LEU A 48 -8.55 -0.18 9.75
N ALA A 49 -8.91 -0.90 8.68
CA ALA A 49 -10.23 -0.81 8.06
C ALA A 49 -11.25 -1.81 8.65
N LEU A 50 -10.89 -2.60 9.65
CA LEU A 50 -11.78 -3.57 10.28
C LEU A 50 -11.60 -3.51 11.81
N VAL A 51 -12.73 -3.38 12.53
CA VAL A 51 -12.91 -3.13 13.99
C VAL A 51 -12.93 -1.62 14.33
N GLY A 52 -14.03 -0.96 14.71
CA GLY A 52 -15.43 -1.32 14.91
C GLY A 52 -16.15 -0.14 15.58
N VAL A 53 -17.42 0.12 15.22
CA VAL A 53 -18.38 0.83 16.09
C VAL A 53 -19.69 0.06 16.01
N VAL A 54 -20.03 -0.60 17.11
CA VAL A 54 -21.33 -1.22 17.37
C VAL A 54 -22.14 -0.28 18.27
N GLY A 55 -23.41 -0.10 17.92
CA GLY A 55 -24.51 0.40 18.73
C GLY A 55 -25.59 0.97 17.79
N PHE A 56 -26.78 0.41 17.60
CA PHE A 56 -27.56 -0.51 18.43
C PHE A 56 -28.66 -1.22 17.59
N ALA A 57 -28.97 -2.46 17.99
CA ALA A 57 -30.21 -3.23 17.85
C ALA A 57 -30.73 -3.70 16.46
N GLY A 58 -30.74 -5.03 16.26
CA GLY A 58 -31.80 -5.71 15.50
C GLY A 58 -31.44 -7.04 14.84
N VAL A 59 -31.61 -8.16 15.57
CA VAL A 59 -31.99 -9.50 15.07
C VAL A 59 -30.91 -10.41 14.44
N THR A 60 -30.39 -11.28 15.31
CA THR A 60 -30.01 -12.71 15.15
C THR A 60 -29.48 -13.24 13.81
N GLY A 61 -28.24 -13.74 13.82
CA GLY A 61 -27.73 -14.69 12.83
C GLY A 61 -26.23 -14.96 13.03
N THR A 62 -25.91 -16.07 13.67
CA THR A 62 -24.57 -16.64 13.76
C THR A 62 -24.08 -17.05 12.36
N ASP A 63 -23.00 -16.44 11.86
CA ASP A 63 -22.08 -17.12 10.93
C ASP A 63 -20.71 -16.45 10.91
N VAL A 64 -19.80 -17.05 11.67
CA VAL A 64 -18.35 -16.85 11.59
C VAL A 64 -17.83 -17.99 10.70
N GLY A 65 -17.39 -17.65 9.48
CA GLY A 65 -16.70 -18.56 8.58
C GLY A 65 -17.53 -19.02 7.37
N GLY A 66 -17.09 -18.62 6.18
CA GLY A 66 -17.54 -19.22 4.92
C GLY A 66 -18.46 -18.35 4.08
N LEU A 67 -17.89 -17.60 3.14
CA LEU A 67 -18.54 -17.29 1.88
C LEU A 67 -17.59 -17.64 0.72
N SER A 68 -17.47 -18.94 0.50
CA SER A 68 -17.36 -19.51 -0.84
C SER A 68 -18.62 -19.15 -1.63
N GLY A 69 -18.55 -18.06 -2.38
CA GLY A 69 -19.51 -17.66 -3.40
C GLY A 69 -18.80 -17.52 -4.74
N ARG A 70 -18.22 -18.62 -5.23
CA ARG A 70 -17.69 -18.72 -6.59
C ARG A 70 -18.87 -18.88 -7.53
N LEU A 71 -19.24 -17.84 -8.26
CA LEU A 71 -19.99 -18.03 -9.50
C LEU A 71 -18.97 -18.27 -10.63
N PRO A 72 -19.12 -19.34 -11.43
CA PRO A 72 -18.37 -19.49 -12.66
C PRO A 72 -18.78 -18.36 -13.61
N TRP A 73 -17.81 -17.63 -14.13
CA TRP A 73 -18.02 -16.68 -15.19
C TRP A 73 -18.40 -17.42 -16.48
N ALA A 74 -19.69 -17.72 -16.64
CA ALA A 74 -20.28 -17.94 -17.94
C ALA A 74 -20.82 -16.59 -18.43
N ALA A 75 -20.15 -16.03 -19.44
CA ALA A 75 -20.64 -15.00 -20.37
C ALA A 75 -21.74 -14.05 -19.87
N ALA A 76 -21.37 -13.03 -19.10
CA ALA A 76 -22.07 -11.76 -19.07
C ALA A 76 -21.05 -10.68 -18.66
N THR A 77 -20.36 -10.09 -19.64
CA THR A 77 -19.55 -8.87 -19.45
C THR A 77 -20.35 -7.88 -18.60
N PRO A 78 -19.81 -7.35 -17.49
CA PRO A 78 -20.52 -6.27 -16.83
C PRO A 78 -20.45 -5.09 -17.82
N ASP A 79 -21.54 -4.34 -17.97
CA ASP A 79 -21.55 -3.10 -18.76
C ASP A 79 -20.59 -2.01 -18.21
N VAL A 80 -19.95 -2.27 -17.07
CA VAL A 80 -19.08 -1.32 -16.37
C VAL A 80 -17.61 -1.63 -16.67
N ALA A 81 -16.91 -0.62 -17.20
CA ALA A 81 -15.49 -0.69 -17.54
C ALA A 81 -14.63 -1.08 -16.32
N ALA A 82 -13.65 -1.96 -16.51
CA ALA A 82 -12.77 -2.42 -15.44
C ALA A 82 -11.92 -1.25 -14.90
N PRO A 83 -11.60 -1.23 -13.58
CA PRO A 83 -10.80 -0.15 -13.00
C PRO A 83 -9.42 -0.14 -13.67
N LEU A 84 -9.00 1.04 -14.13
CA LEU A 84 -7.76 1.23 -14.87
C LEU A 84 -7.13 2.55 -14.46
N PRO A 85 -5.91 2.56 -13.88
CA PRO A 85 -5.21 3.82 -13.66
C PRO A 85 -4.95 4.50 -15.02
N PRO A 86 -5.21 5.83 -15.14
CA PRO A 86 -4.95 6.58 -16.36
C PRO A 86 -3.49 6.48 -16.80
N ARG A 87 -3.24 6.70 -18.10
CA ARG A 87 -1.88 6.82 -18.62
C ARG A 87 -1.19 8.05 -18.02
N ALA A 88 0.09 7.91 -17.71
CA ALA A 88 0.97 9.05 -17.44
C ALA A 88 1.70 9.39 -18.74
N ASP A 89 1.05 10.17 -19.61
CA ASP A 89 1.58 10.48 -20.94
C ASP A 89 2.92 11.23 -20.86
N GLY A 90 3.85 10.86 -21.74
CA GLY A 90 5.22 11.42 -21.75
C GLY A 90 6.15 10.88 -20.66
N VAL A 91 5.65 10.05 -19.73
CA VAL A 91 6.47 9.45 -18.67
C VAL A 91 6.96 8.07 -19.12
N PRO A 92 8.28 7.79 -19.05
CA PRO A 92 8.82 6.48 -19.44
C PRO A 92 8.42 5.38 -18.47
N GLY A 93 8.28 4.15 -18.97
CA GLY A 93 8.11 2.97 -18.11
C GLY A 93 9.43 2.52 -17.48
N ALA A 94 9.32 1.59 -16.53
CA ALA A 94 10.43 1.03 -15.76
C ALA A 94 11.44 0.26 -16.63
N ALA A 95 11.04 -0.25 -17.81
CA ALA A 95 11.99 -0.84 -18.76
C ALA A 95 12.98 0.17 -19.32
N GLN A 96 12.55 1.42 -19.54
CA GLN A 96 13.39 2.49 -20.09
C GLN A 96 14.12 3.27 -18.99
N ARG A 97 13.45 3.52 -17.86
CA ARG A 97 13.98 4.31 -16.74
C ARG A 97 13.74 3.61 -15.40
N PRO A 98 14.44 2.51 -15.12
CA PRO A 98 14.29 1.79 -13.85
C PRO A 98 14.69 2.62 -12.63
N ASP A 99 15.50 3.66 -12.82
CA ASP A 99 15.93 4.60 -11.79
C ASP A 99 14.81 5.51 -11.25
N LEU A 100 13.71 5.66 -11.99
CA LEU A 100 12.54 6.46 -11.58
C LEU A 100 11.54 5.68 -10.73
N VAL A 101 11.68 4.36 -10.64
CA VAL A 101 10.73 3.50 -9.92
C VAL A 101 10.70 3.87 -8.44
N GLY A 102 9.51 4.23 -7.95
CA GLY A 102 9.25 4.62 -6.58
C GLY A 102 9.76 6.01 -6.18
N THR A 103 10.26 6.83 -7.12
CA THR A 103 10.75 8.19 -6.82
C THR A 103 9.65 9.24 -6.88
N ASP A 104 8.71 9.10 -7.82
CA ASP A 104 7.52 9.94 -7.93
C ASP A 104 6.31 9.17 -7.40
N THR A 105 5.68 9.66 -6.34
CA THR A 105 4.55 8.99 -5.68
C THR A 105 3.23 9.16 -6.44
N THR A 106 3.20 10.00 -7.46
CA THR A 106 2.03 10.20 -8.33
C THR A 106 2.08 9.28 -9.56
N VAL A 107 3.19 8.59 -9.81
CA VAL A 107 3.40 7.77 -11.02
C VAL A 107 3.75 6.33 -10.67
N LEU A 108 3.07 5.41 -11.34
CA LEU A 108 3.40 4.00 -11.42
C LEU A 108 4.10 3.72 -12.76
N HIS A 109 5.35 3.29 -12.75
CA HIS A 109 6.19 3.08 -13.95
C HIS A 109 6.01 1.68 -14.56
N LEU A 110 4.88 1.03 -14.29
CA LEU A 110 4.48 -0.22 -14.92
C LEU A 110 2.98 -0.27 -15.14
N GLY A 111 2.57 -0.96 -16.20
CA GLY A 111 1.18 -1.21 -16.54
C GLY A 111 0.80 -2.68 -16.53
N VAL A 112 -0.45 -2.95 -16.87
CA VAL A 112 -1.02 -4.29 -17.06
C VAL A 112 -1.77 -4.31 -18.40
N ASP A 113 -1.61 -5.39 -19.16
CA ASP A 113 -2.50 -5.68 -20.29
C ASP A 113 -3.88 -6.07 -19.77
N THR A 114 -4.83 -5.13 -19.84
CA THR A 114 -6.19 -5.31 -19.33
C THR A 114 -6.98 -6.38 -20.07
N ARG A 115 -6.52 -6.83 -21.25
CA ARG A 115 -7.10 -7.98 -21.95
C ARG A 115 -6.70 -9.32 -21.34
N LYS A 116 -5.64 -9.34 -20.53
CA LYS A 116 -5.10 -10.55 -19.87
C LYS A 116 -5.37 -10.60 -18.38
N ALA A 117 -5.37 -9.44 -17.72
CA ALA A 117 -5.51 -9.33 -16.27
C ALA A 117 -6.30 -8.09 -15.88
N ARG A 118 -6.91 -8.11 -14.69
CA ARG A 118 -7.68 -6.99 -14.13
C ARG A 118 -6.97 -6.42 -12.92
N TYR A 119 -6.90 -5.09 -12.84
CA TYR A 119 -6.45 -4.40 -11.62
C TYR A 119 -7.42 -4.65 -10.46
N LEU A 120 -6.83 -4.91 -9.30
CA LEU A 120 -7.51 -4.94 -8.00
C LEU A 120 -6.98 -3.84 -7.07
N GLY A 121 -5.81 -3.28 -7.36
CA GLY A 121 -5.26 -2.11 -6.70
C GLY A 121 -3.86 -1.78 -7.19
N TRP A 122 -3.36 -0.59 -6.87
CA TRP A 122 -2.01 -0.13 -7.17
C TRP A 122 -1.55 0.85 -6.09
N ALA A 123 -0.24 0.94 -5.88
CA ALA A 123 0.33 1.86 -4.92
C ALA A 123 1.77 2.22 -5.24
N VAL A 124 2.21 3.38 -4.76
CA VAL A 124 3.59 3.85 -4.77
C VAL A 124 3.96 4.32 -3.37
N TYR A 125 5.02 3.75 -2.80
CA TYR A 125 5.50 4.05 -1.46
C TYR A 125 6.87 4.74 -1.54
N GLY A 126 6.91 6.06 -1.55
CA GLY A 126 8.13 6.84 -1.79
C GLY A 126 9.23 6.67 -0.74
N SER A 127 8.89 6.36 0.51
CA SER A 127 9.88 6.07 1.55
C SER A 127 10.56 4.71 1.40
N ALA A 128 9.85 3.73 0.86
CA ALA A 128 10.36 2.39 0.57
C ALA A 128 10.87 2.29 -0.87
N GLN A 129 10.55 3.27 -1.73
CA GLN A 129 10.85 3.25 -3.16
C GLN A 129 10.33 1.97 -3.83
N VAL A 130 9.10 1.62 -3.48
CA VAL A 130 8.39 0.45 -3.99
C VAL A 130 7.16 0.91 -4.74
N GLU A 131 6.96 0.31 -5.91
CA GLU A 131 5.72 0.36 -6.67
C GLU A 131 5.04 -0.99 -6.60
N SER A 132 3.71 -1.01 -6.51
CA SER A 132 2.97 -2.25 -6.41
C SER A 132 1.68 -2.26 -7.22
N ILE A 133 1.34 -3.43 -7.74
CA ILE A 133 0.07 -3.72 -8.40
C ILE A 133 -0.48 -5.00 -7.80
N ARG A 134 -1.75 -4.97 -7.40
CA ARG A 134 -2.54 -6.18 -7.16
C ARG A 134 -3.45 -6.41 -8.35
N MET A 135 -3.43 -7.62 -8.90
CA MET A 135 -4.22 -7.98 -10.08
C MET A 135 -4.81 -9.38 -9.98
N SER A 136 -5.76 -9.70 -10.85
CA SER A 136 -6.27 -11.07 -11.04
C SER A 136 -6.23 -11.46 -12.52
N VAL A 137 -6.04 -12.75 -12.79
CA VAL A 137 -6.10 -13.34 -14.13
C VAL A 137 -7.25 -14.33 -14.17
N GLY A 138 -8.21 -14.14 -15.09
CA GLY A 138 -9.32 -15.08 -15.30
C GLY A 138 -10.16 -15.39 -14.05
N GLY A 139 -10.33 -14.42 -13.13
CA GLY A 139 -11.03 -14.62 -11.86
C GLY A 139 -10.27 -15.48 -10.84
N GLY A 140 -8.98 -15.75 -11.09
CA GLY A 140 -8.08 -16.46 -10.18
C GLY A 140 -7.73 -15.64 -8.92
N ARG A 141 -6.92 -16.25 -8.07
CA ARG A 141 -6.44 -15.60 -6.83
C ARG A 141 -5.67 -14.32 -7.16
N PRO A 142 -5.77 -13.28 -6.31
CA PRO A 142 -4.99 -12.06 -6.47
C PRO A 142 -3.49 -12.34 -6.48
N VAL A 143 -2.78 -11.74 -7.43
CA VAL A 143 -1.33 -11.70 -7.48
C VAL A 143 -0.88 -10.29 -7.11
N LEU A 144 0.01 -10.18 -6.12
CA LEU A 144 0.69 -8.95 -5.76
C LEU A 144 2.03 -8.89 -6.48
N ILE A 145 2.23 -7.83 -7.26
CA ILE A 145 3.49 -7.47 -7.90
C ILE A 145 4.07 -6.28 -7.14
N GLU A 146 5.33 -6.38 -6.76
CA GLU A 146 6.10 -5.29 -6.14
C GLU A 146 7.40 -5.11 -6.91
N VAL A 147 7.77 -3.86 -7.13
CA VAL A 147 8.93 -3.48 -7.94
C VAL A 147 9.71 -2.39 -7.23
N SER A 148 11.04 -2.54 -7.20
CA SER A 148 11.95 -1.53 -6.67
C SER A 148 13.27 -1.53 -7.43
N ARG A 149 13.95 -0.38 -7.42
CA ARG A 149 15.35 -0.25 -7.84
C ARG A 149 16.36 -0.85 -6.83
N SER A 150 15.88 -1.29 -5.67
CA SER A 150 16.70 -1.92 -4.62
C SER A 150 16.14 -3.29 -4.26
N ALA A 151 16.98 -4.33 -4.33
CA ALA A 151 16.62 -5.67 -3.88
C ALA A 151 16.12 -5.67 -2.43
N GLN A 152 16.77 -4.89 -1.56
CA GLN A 152 16.47 -4.82 -0.12
C GLN A 152 15.03 -4.36 0.20
N GLU A 153 14.35 -3.72 -0.75
CA GLU A 153 12.99 -3.23 -0.55
C GLU A 153 11.93 -4.29 -0.94
N VAL A 154 12.33 -5.33 -1.69
CA VAL A 154 11.42 -6.38 -2.21
C VAL A 154 11.94 -7.81 -2.03
N ASP A 155 13.04 -8.00 -1.30
CA ASP A 155 13.68 -9.30 -1.01
C ASP A 155 12.99 -10.09 0.11
N GLU A 156 12.04 -9.49 0.82
CA GLU A 156 11.26 -10.16 1.88
C GLU A 156 9.76 -10.00 1.66
N LEU A 157 9.03 -11.09 1.44
CA LEU A 157 7.57 -11.08 1.47
C LEU A 157 7.12 -11.08 2.94
N LEU A 158 6.38 -10.05 3.35
CA LEU A 158 5.85 -9.91 4.70
C LEU A 158 4.41 -10.43 4.76
N LEU A 159 4.19 -11.49 5.53
CA LEU A 159 2.87 -12.04 5.81
C LEU A 159 2.24 -11.36 7.02
N ASN A 160 1.09 -10.73 6.81
CA ASN A 160 0.31 -10.13 7.89
C ASN A 160 -0.28 -11.20 8.83
N GLY A 161 -0.42 -10.86 10.11
CA GLY A 161 -1.05 -11.73 11.12
C GLY A 161 -0.15 -12.84 11.69
N LEU A 162 1.14 -12.86 11.34
CA LEU A 162 2.12 -13.81 11.89
C LEU A 162 3.17 -13.12 12.78
N PRO A 163 3.79 -13.86 13.72
CA PRO A 163 4.98 -13.40 14.44
C PRO A 163 6.09 -12.95 13.46
N ALA A 164 6.86 -11.93 13.82
CA ALA A 164 7.82 -11.27 12.92
C ALA A 164 8.80 -12.25 12.24
N GLU A 165 9.27 -13.23 13.01
CA GLU A 165 10.26 -14.21 12.60
C GLU A 165 9.70 -15.24 11.61
N GLN A 166 8.37 -15.41 11.60
CA GLN A 166 7.66 -16.35 10.73
C GLN A 166 7.00 -15.65 9.54
N ALA A 167 6.90 -14.31 9.61
CA ALA A 167 6.22 -13.48 8.64
C ALA A 167 7.08 -13.14 7.42
N ALA A 168 8.40 -13.19 7.52
CA ALA A 168 9.31 -12.84 6.43
C ALA A 168 9.71 -14.07 5.62
N ILE A 169 9.41 -14.06 4.32
CA ILE A 169 9.86 -15.09 3.37
C ILE A 169 10.94 -14.47 2.48
N PRO A 170 12.20 -14.93 2.57
CA PRO A 170 13.27 -14.45 1.70
C PRO A 170 13.00 -14.78 0.23
N VAL A 171 13.34 -13.84 -0.65
CA VAL A 171 13.15 -13.92 -2.09
C VAL A 171 14.51 -13.78 -2.77
N THR A 172 14.77 -14.69 -3.70
CA THR A 172 15.91 -14.58 -4.63
C THR A 172 15.43 -14.08 -5.97
N PHE A 173 16.29 -13.37 -6.68
CA PHE A 173 15.98 -12.78 -7.99
C PHE A 173 16.53 -13.62 -9.14
N ASP A 174 16.30 -14.94 -9.10
CA ASP A 174 16.76 -15.92 -10.08
C ASP A 174 15.68 -16.30 -11.12
N GLY A 175 14.49 -15.70 -11.04
CA GLY A 175 13.36 -15.98 -11.92
C GLY A 175 12.61 -17.27 -11.59
N ALA A 176 13.05 -18.04 -10.59
CA ALA A 176 12.41 -19.29 -10.21
C ALA A 176 11.12 -19.02 -9.42
N VAL A 177 10.10 -19.84 -9.67
CA VAL A 177 8.87 -19.86 -8.85
C VAL A 177 9.09 -20.79 -7.67
N ARG A 178 8.95 -20.26 -6.46
CA ARG A 178 9.14 -20.98 -5.20
C ARG A 178 7.83 -21.05 -4.43
N GLN A 179 7.62 -22.19 -3.78
CA GLN A 179 6.53 -22.38 -2.83
C GLN A 179 7.00 -22.01 -1.43
N PHE A 180 6.11 -21.42 -0.64
CA PHE A 180 6.30 -21.27 0.80
C PHE A 180 5.09 -21.85 1.53
N ARG A 181 5.29 -22.27 2.78
CA ARG A 181 4.27 -22.95 3.59
C ARG A 181 3.82 -22.16 4.82
N ASN A 182 4.50 -21.06 5.16
CA ASN A 182 4.12 -20.21 6.30
C ASN A 182 2.76 -19.56 6.06
N GLY A 183 1.96 -19.42 7.11
CA GLY A 183 0.61 -18.87 7.03
C GLY A 183 -0.30 -19.69 6.13
N ALA A 184 -0.97 -19.05 5.17
CA ALA A 184 -1.79 -19.74 4.16
C ALA A 184 -0.96 -20.48 3.09
N GLY A 185 0.37 -20.41 3.15
CA GLY A 185 1.24 -20.84 2.07
C GLY A 185 1.06 -20.00 0.80
N GLY A 186 1.75 -20.38 -0.27
CA GLY A 186 1.62 -19.69 -1.55
C GLY A 186 2.80 -19.87 -2.49
N LEU A 187 2.83 -19.00 -3.50
CA LEU A 187 3.91 -18.92 -4.49
C LEU A 187 4.56 -17.54 -4.46
N VAL A 188 5.86 -17.52 -4.70
CA VAL A 188 6.64 -16.30 -4.91
C VAL A 188 7.62 -16.49 -6.07
N LYS A 189 7.80 -15.45 -6.87
CA LYS A 189 8.80 -15.37 -7.94
C LYS A 189 9.53 -14.03 -7.78
N GLY A 190 10.85 -14.05 -7.63
CA GLY A 190 11.69 -12.86 -7.71
C GLY A 190 12.49 -12.88 -9.01
N TRP A 191 12.62 -11.74 -9.69
CA TRP A 191 13.44 -11.61 -10.90
C TRP A 191 13.88 -10.17 -11.14
N GLN A 192 14.78 -9.99 -12.11
CA GLN A 192 15.12 -8.68 -12.65
C GLN A 192 14.52 -8.49 -14.04
N PRO A 193 13.51 -7.62 -14.23
CA PRO A 193 12.94 -7.37 -15.56
C PRO A 193 13.96 -6.73 -16.51
N VAL A 194 14.79 -5.82 -15.96
CA VAL A 194 15.93 -5.17 -16.60
C VAL A 194 17.03 -4.99 -15.54
N PRO A 195 18.32 -4.81 -15.93
CA PRO A 195 19.38 -4.56 -14.96
C PRO A 195 19.07 -3.38 -14.03
N GLY A 196 19.27 -3.56 -12.73
CA GLY A 196 19.00 -2.54 -11.72
C GLY A 196 17.53 -2.44 -11.27
N LEU A 197 16.64 -3.26 -11.82
CA LEU A 197 15.24 -3.34 -11.39
C LEU A 197 14.94 -4.71 -10.79
N TYR A 198 14.33 -4.74 -9.62
CA TYR A 198 13.99 -5.95 -8.89
C TYR A 198 12.48 -6.05 -8.77
N ALA A 199 11.93 -7.17 -9.20
CA ALA A 199 10.51 -7.44 -9.16
C ALA A 199 10.22 -8.70 -8.35
N ARG A 200 9.11 -8.67 -7.62
CA ARG A 200 8.53 -9.81 -6.91
C ARG A 200 7.08 -9.97 -7.32
N ALA A 201 6.68 -11.20 -7.63
CA ALA A 201 5.29 -11.60 -7.73
C ALA A 201 4.97 -12.60 -6.62
N SER A 202 3.85 -12.41 -5.92
CA SER A 202 3.42 -13.32 -4.87
C SER A 202 1.92 -13.60 -4.92
N MET A 203 1.53 -14.79 -4.49
CA MET A 203 0.14 -15.25 -4.42
C MET A 203 -0.04 -16.15 -3.21
N LEU A 204 -1.08 -15.90 -2.40
CA LEU A 204 -1.33 -16.60 -1.14
C LEU A 204 -2.36 -17.74 -1.28
N GLY A 205 -2.22 -18.80 -0.49
CA GLY A 205 -3.13 -19.94 -0.43
C GLY A 205 -2.81 -21.04 -1.45
N ASP A 206 -3.84 -21.80 -1.84
CA ASP A 206 -3.76 -22.80 -2.90
C ASP A 206 -3.50 -22.12 -4.25
N ALA A 207 -2.22 -22.00 -4.57
CA ALA A 207 -1.68 -21.11 -5.57
C ALA A 207 -1.22 -21.89 -6.80
N ASP A 208 -1.84 -21.61 -7.94
CA ASP A 208 -1.50 -22.20 -9.23
C ASP A 208 -0.31 -21.50 -9.91
N ARG A 209 0.72 -22.26 -10.27
CA ARG A 209 1.89 -21.74 -10.99
C ARG A 209 1.52 -21.12 -12.34
N GLY A 210 0.52 -21.68 -13.03
CA GLY A 210 0.05 -21.17 -14.32
C GLY A 210 -0.56 -19.77 -14.20
N THR A 211 -1.35 -19.55 -13.15
CA THR A 211 -1.95 -18.24 -12.83
C THR A 211 -0.88 -17.20 -12.51
N LEU A 212 0.13 -17.55 -11.72
CA LEU A 212 1.26 -16.65 -11.43
C LEU A 212 2.04 -16.29 -12.71
N ALA A 213 2.31 -17.28 -13.57
CA ALA A 213 3.00 -17.05 -14.84
C ALA A 213 2.20 -16.09 -15.75
N LYS A 214 0.90 -16.34 -15.94
CA LYS A 214 0.02 -15.46 -16.73
C LYS A 214 -0.04 -14.03 -16.18
N ALA A 215 -0.01 -13.86 -14.86
CA ALA A 215 0.01 -12.53 -14.25
C ALA A 215 1.32 -11.79 -14.56
N VAL A 216 2.46 -12.49 -14.49
CA VAL A 216 3.76 -11.93 -14.89
C VAL A 216 3.77 -11.57 -16.39
N ASP A 217 3.18 -12.40 -17.25
CA ASP A 217 3.08 -12.15 -18.69
C ASP A 217 2.08 -11.05 -19.08
N ALA A 218 1.26 -10.60 -18.14
CA ALA A 218 0.36 -9.46 -18.30
C ALA A 218 1.03 -8.12 -18.00
N LEU A 219 2.22 -8.12 -17.39
CA LEU A 219 2.94 -6.89 -17.05
C LEU A 219 3.41 -6.13 -18.28
N ARG A 220 3.32 -4.80 -18.21
CA ARG A 220 3.75 -3.87 -19.25
C ARG A 220 4.80 -2.91 -18.70
N TRP A 221 6.06 -3.31 -18.81
CA TRP A 221 7.22 -2.57 -18.29
C TRP A 221 7.53 -1.27 -19.04
N GLY A 222 7.03 -1.12 -20.27
CA GLY A 222 7.19 0.09 -21.07
C GLY A 222 6.10 1.13 -20.87
N GLU A 223 5.24 0.97 -19.87
CA GLU A 223 4.10 1.85 -19.60
C GLU A 223 4.28 2.59 -18.28
N ALA A 224 3.81 3.84 -18.23
CA ALA A 224 3.61 4.57 -16.99
C ALA A 224 2.12 4.92 -16.82
N ARG A 225 1.65 4.92 -15.57
CA ARG A 225 0.27 5.15 -15.16
C ARG A 225 0.24 6.16 -14.00
N ARG A 226 -0.86 6.89 -13.85
CA ARG A 226 -1.08 7.75 -12.69
C ARG A 226 -1.48 6.90 -11.48
N CYS A 227 -0.79 7.09 -10.36
CA CYS A 227 -1.20 6.50 -9.10
C CYS A 227 -2.32 7.32 -8.45
N ASP A 228 -2.19 8.65 -8.48
CA ASP A 228 -3.04 9.65 -7.83
C ASP A 228 -4.39 9.85 -8.54
N ALA A 229 -4.97 8.79 -9.11
CA ALA A 229 -6.28 8.82 -9.74
C ALA A 229 -7.16 7.74 -9.11
N PRO A 230 -8.44 8.02 -8.81
CA PRO A 230 -9.23 9.20 -9.21
C PRO A 230 -9.17 10.42 -8.28
N LEU A 231 -8.28 10.47 -7.29
CA LEU A 231 -8.13 11.62 -6.37
C LEU A 231 -6.77 12.27 -6.56
N ARG A 232 -6.75 13.54 -7.00
CA ARG A 232 -5.54 14.36 -7.17
C ARG A 232 -5.53 15.50 -6.17
N LEU A 233 -4.35 15.83 -5.64
CA LEU A 233 -4.16 16.99 -4.75
C LEU A 233 -3.48 18.11 -5.54
N GLY A 234 -4.19 19.20 -5.78
CA GLY A 234 -3.65 20.33 -6.56
C GLY A 234 -2.72 21.24 -5.78
N VAL A 235 -2.94 21.38 -4.46
CA VAL A 235 -2.13 22.25 -3.59
C VAL A 235 -1.73 21.47 -2.35
N LEU A 236 -0.45 21.53 -2.01
CA LEU A 236 0.08 20.94 -0.79
C LEU A 236 0.50 22.05 0.20
N PRO A 237 0.38 21.81 1.51
CA PRO A 237 0.86 22.73 2.52
C PRO A 237 2.37 22.95 2.42
N GLN A 238 2.86 24.08 2.92
CA GLN A 238 4.30 24.38 2.88
C GLN A 238 5.12 23.28 3.55
N GLY A 239 6.21 22.89 2.89
CA GLY A 239 7.13 21.85 3.35
C GLY A 239 6.55 20.43 3.36
N ALA A 240 5.30 20.24 2.92
CA ALA A 240 4.69 18.94 2.75
C ALA A 240 4.98 18.38 1.35
N ARG A 241 5.03 17.06 1.25
CA ARG A 241 5.12 16.32 -0.01
C ARG A 241 4.27 15.07 0.06
N LEU A 242 3.81 14.59 -1.10
CA LEU A 242 3.22 13.26 -1.20
C LEU A 242 4.31 12.20 -0.98
N SER A 243 4.11 11.34 0.01
CA SER A 243 5.04 10.28 0.41
C SER A 243 4.54 8.89 0.04
N ALA A 244 3.23 8.72 -0.12
CA ALA A 244 2.65 7.50 -0.67
C ALA A 244 1.32 7.78 -1.36
N CYS A 245 0.99 6.91 -2.30
CA CYS A 245 -0.31 6.82 -2.95
C CYS A 245 -0.73 5.34 -2.96
N SER A 246 -2.00 5.07 -2.69
CA SER A 246 -2.56 3.72 -2.75
C SER A 246 -4.01 3.76 -3.19
N VAL A 247 -4.40 2.85 -4.08
CA VAL A 247 -5.76 2.67 -4.54
C VAL A 247 -6.14 1.19 -4.43
N ASP A 248 -7.25 0.90 -3.75
CA ASP A 248 -7.89 -0.40 -3.71
C ASP A 248 -9.19 -0.37 -4.52
N ALA A 249 -9.22 -1.17 -5.58
CA ALA A 249 -10.33 -1.34 -6.50
C ALA A 249 -10.89 -2.77 -6.50
N THR A 250 -10.65 -3.55 -5.44
CA THR A 250 -11.11 -4.95 -5.34
C THR A 250 -12.62 -5.07 -5.42
N ALA A 251 -13.33 -4.15 -4.77
CA ALA A 251 -14.79 -4.13 -4.72
C ALA A 251 -15.42 -3.41 -5.93
N PHE A 252 -14.63 -2.89 -6.86
CA PHE A 252 -15.12 -2.09 -7.98
C PHE A 252 -16.09 -2.91 -8.88
N PRO A 253 -17.21 -2.32 -9.35
CA PRO A 253 -17.62 -0.91 -9.24
C PRO A 253 -18.43 -0.57 -7.98
N ARG A 254 -18.55 -1.49 -7.02
CA ARG A 254 -19.35 -1.27 -5.81
C ARG A 254 -18.62 -0.48 -4.74
N GLY A 255 -17.28 -0.42 -4.80
CA GLY A 255 -16.46 0.36 -3.89
C GLY A 255 -15.07 0.64 -4.44
N LEU A 256 -14.48 1.73 -3.96
CA LEU A 256 -13.15 2.19 -4.30
C LEU A 256 -12.57 2.92 -3.09
N HIS A 257 -11.31 2.64 -2.76
CA HIS A 257 -10.60 3.34 -1.71
C HIS A 257 -9.31 3.94 -2.27
N VAL A 258 -9.12 5.24 -2.07
CA VAL A 258 -7.86 5.92 -2.36
C VAL A 258 -7.30 6.47 -1.05
N GLU A 259 -6.00 6.29 -0.84
CA GLU A 259 -5.27 6.90 0.25
C GLU A 259 -4.01 7.60 -0.30
N LEU A 260 -3.91 8.89 -0.03
CA LEU A 260 -2.75 9.71 -0.31
C LEU A 260 -2.12 10.13 1.02
N THR A 261 -0.85 9.79 1.22
CA THR A 261 -0.13 10.12 2.45
C THR A 261 0.76 11.32 2.20
N LEU A 262 0.55 12.39 2.97
CA LEU A 262 1.40 13.56 2.99
C LEU A 262 2.39 13.47 4.14
N TYR A 263 3.63 13.85 3.88
CA TYR A 263 4.69 13.92 4.86
C TYR A 263 5.26 15.34 4.93
N ARG A 264 5.45 15.83 6.15
CA ARG A 264 6.20 17.05 6.45
C ARG A 264 7.31 16.68 7.43
N ALA A 265 8.54 17.09 7.12
CA ALA A 265 9.67 16.86 8.00
C ALA A 265 9.44 17.51 9.38
N PRO A 266 9.93 16.90 10.47
CA PRO A 266 10.73 15.66 10.52
C PRO A 266 9.90 14.36 10.59
N SER A 267 8.59 14.43 10.83
CA SER A 267 7.79 13.23 11.11
C SER A 267 6.28 13.40 10.96
N ALA A 268 5.79 14.58 10.59
CA ALA A 268 4.35 14.83 10.52
C ALA A 268 3.76 14.11 9.31
N THR A 269 2.63 13.45 9.53
CA THR A 269 1.90 12.69 8.51
C THR A 269 0.44 13.12 8.50
N MET A 270 -0.13 13.28 7.32
CA MET A 270 -1.56 13.50 7.11
C MET A 270 -2.03 12.52 6.03
N TRP A 271 -3.16 11.87 6.25
CA TRP A 271 -3.77 10.98 5.27
C TRP A 271 -4.96 11.66 4.63
N VAL A 272 -5.00 11.66 3.31
CA VAL A 272 -6.16 12.08 2.53
C VAL A 272 -6.81 10.82 1.96
N ARG A 273 -8.04 10.53 2.35
CA ARG A 273 -8.74 9.31 2.00
C ARG A 273 -10.00 9.61 1.21
N LEU A 274 -10.13 9.00 0.04
CA LEU A 274 -11.40 8.88 -0.66
C LEU A 274 -11.96 7.48 -0.41
N GLN A 275 -13.19 7.40 0.08
CA GLN A 275 -13.91 6.15 0.26
C GLN A 275 -15.22 6.24 -0.50
N TYR A 276 -15.33 5.51 -1.60
CA TYR A 276 -16.56 5.38 -2.37
C TYR A 276 -17.22 4.03 -2.08
N GLY A 277 -18.55 4.05 -1.92
CA GLY A 277 -19.36 2.87 -1.72
C GLY A 277 -20.76 3.04 -2.31
N SER A 278 -21.14 2.14 -3.21
CA SER A 278 -22.46 2.16 -3.88
C SER A 278 -23.66 2.11 -2.92
N GLN A 279 -23.45 1.60 -1.70
CA GLN A 279 -24.45 1.44 -0.64
C GLN A 279 -24.42 2.55 0.42
N ILE A 280 -23.56 3.56 0.27
CA ILE A 280 -23.52 4.70 1.20
C ILE A 280 -24.86 5.42 1.08
N ALA A 281 -25.70 5.23 2.10
CA ALA A 281 -27.05 5.76 2.17
C ALA A 281 -26.98 7.22 2.62
N VAL A 282 -27.18 8.13 1.67
CA VAL A 282 -27.37 9.57 1.87
C VAL A 282 -26.08 10.35 2.16
N ASP A 283 -25.90 11.45 1.41
CA ASP A 283 -24.84 12.41 1.64
C ASP A 283 -25.02 13.05 3.02
N ARG A 284 -23.96 13.06 3.84
CA ARG A 284 -23.97 13.76 5.11
C ARG A 284 -24.23 15.25 4.86
N ALA A 285 -25.37 15.75 5.32
CA ALA A 285 -25.78 17.14 5.13
C ALA A 285 -25.28 18.08 6.25
N ASP A 286 -25.01 17.55 7.44
CA ASP A 286 -24.57 18.35 8.58
C ASP A 286 -23.14 18.86 8.37
N SER A 287 -23.02 20.15 8.12
CA SER A 287 -21.77 20.88 7.89
C SER A 287 -21.48 21.82 9.07
N ASN A 288 -20.22 21.89 9.51
CA ASN A 288 -19.78 22.85 10.54
C ASN A 288 -18.56 23.67 10.11
N ARG A 289 -18.12 23.49 8.86
CA ARG A 289 -17.01 24.19 8.21
C ARG A 289 -17.33 24.44 6.74
N THR A 290 -16.52 25.28 6.11
CA THR A 290 -16.50 25.50 4.67
C THR A 290 -15.07 25.42 4.18
N VAL A 291 -14.82 24.63 3.14
CA VAL A 291 -13.49 24.40 2.56
C VAL A 291 -13.55 24.66 1.05
N GLY A 292 -12.85 25.69 0.58
CA GLY A 292 -12.87 26.05 -0.85
C GLY A 292 -14.28 26.31 -1.40
N GLY A 293 -15.17 26.89 -0.59
CA GLY A 293 -16.56 27.15 -0.96
C GLY A 293 -17.50 25.93 -0.86
N ARG A 294 -16.99 24.76 -0.46
CA ARG A 294 -17.78 23.52 -0.29
C ARG A 294 -18.06 23.24 1.19
N PRO A 295 -19.21 22.63 1.52
CA PRO A 295 -19.51 22.22 2.89
C PRO A 295 -18.50 21.19 3.40
N ALA A 296 -18.15 21.29 4.67
CA ALA A 296 -17.18 20.41 5.32
C ALA A 296 -17.56 20.15 6.78
N TYR A 297 -17.09 19.03 7.30
CA TYR A 297 -17.33 18.63 8.68
C TYR A 297 -16.00 18.33 9.41
N LEU A 298 -15.67 19.16 10.39
CA LEU A 298 -14.60 18.89 11.34
C LEU A 298 -15.15 18.04 12.48
N TYR A 299 -14.48 16.93 12.78
CA TYR A 299 -14.86 16.04 13.87
C TYR A 299 -14.60 16.68 15.24
N PRO A 300 -15.33 16.27 16.30
CA PRO A 300 -15.20 16.87 17.63
C PRO A 300 -13.80 16.80 18.25
N ASP A 301 -12.97 15.84 17.84
CA ASP A 301 -11.58 15.70 18.27
C ASP A 301 -10.63 16.70 17.59
N GLY A 302 -11.09 17.42 16.56
CA GLY A 302 -10.35 18.47 15.87
C GLY A 302 -9.23 17.96 14.97
N THR A 303 -9.20 16.65 14.67
CA THR A 303 -8.07 16.00 13.98
C THR A 303 -8.43 15.43 12.60
N LYS A 304 -9.72 15.44 12.27
CA LYS A 304 -10.27 14.90 11.03
C LYS A 304 -11.22 15.89 10.40
N LEU A 305 -11.05 16.17 9.12
CA LEU A 305 -11.87 17.07 8.33
C LEU A 305 -12.43 16.32 7.12
N ASP A 306 -13.74 16.21 7.02
CA ASP A 306 -14.43 15.62 5.87
C ASP A 306 -14.93 16.72 4.94
N LEU A 307 -14.64 16.59 3.65
CA LEU A 307 -15.27 17.38 2.60
C LEU A 307 -16.58 16.70 2.19
N LEU A 308 -17.67 17.47 2.17
CA LEU A 308 -19.02 16.99 1.87
C LEU A 308 -19.41 17.31 0.41
N GLY A 309 -20.53 16.74 -0.03
CA GLY A 309 -21.08 16.97 -1.38
C GLY A 309 -20.42 16.17 -2.49
N ILE A 310 -19.74 15.06 -2.16
CA ILE A 310 -19.25 14.09 -3.14
C ILE A 310 -20.23 12.90 -3.14
N PRO A 311 -20.96 12.66 -4.23
CA PRO A 311 -21.99 11.62 -4.26
C PRO A 311 -21.44 10.25 -3.89
N LYS A 312 -22.03 9.62 -2.86
CA LYS A 312 -21.68 8.25 -2.42
C LYS A 312 -20.21 8.07 -2.04
N ALA A 313 -19.52 9.16 -1.69
CA ALA A 313 -18.13 9.08 -1.27
C ALA A 313 -17.80 10.05 -0.12
N HIS A 314 -16.84 9.64 0.70
CA HIS A 314 -16.25 10.47 1.74
C HIS A 314 -14.84 10.85 1.33
N LEU A 315 -14.55 12.16 1.25
CA LEU A 315 -13.18 12.66 1.14
C LEU A 315 -12.75 13.26 2.46
N THR A 316 -11.78 12.63 3.11
CA THR A 316 -11.33 12.97 4.45
C THR A 316 -9.87 13.38 4.42
N ALA A 317 -9.50 14.41 5.20
CA ALA A 317 -8.13 14.62 5.65
C ALA A 317 -8.02 14.31 7.15
N ASP A 318 -7.19 13.33 7.49
CA ASP A 318 -6.86 12.91 8.85
C ASP A 318 -5.44 13.38 9.17
N PHE A 319 -5.34 14.35 10.08
CA PHE A 319 -4.10 14.99 10.53
C PHE A 319 -3.85 14.75 12.03
N GLY A 320 -4.59 13.79 12.62
CA GLY A 320 -4.61 13.49 14.05
C GLY A 320 -3.57 12.52 14.55
N TRP A 321 -2.36 12.49 13.96
CA TRP A 321 -1.39 11.44 14.26
C TRP A 321 -1.23 11.24 15.79
N PRO A 322 -1.39 10.00 16.31
CA PRO A 322 -1.38 9.76 17.73
C PRO A 322 0.06 9.82 18.25
N LEU A 323 0.45 10.95 18.83
CA LEU A 323 1.38 10.92 19.93
C LEU A 323 0.57 10.87 21.23
N PRO A 324 0.95 10.04 22.21
CA PRO A 324 0.48 10.23 23.58
C PRO A 324 0.68 11.70 23.94
N ARG A 325 -0.35 12.37 24.48
CA ARG A 325 -0.34 13.81 24.81
C ARG A 325 0.88 14.26 25.66
N ASN A 326 1.59 13.31 26.27
CA ASN A 326 2.76 13.54 27.13
C ASN A 326 4.13 13.42 26.40
N HIS A 327 4.17 13.25 25.08
CA HIS A 327 5.42 13.17 24.31
C HIS A 327 5.54 14.24 23.21
N GLY A 328 4.77 15.32 23.32
CA GLY A 328 5.01 16.52 22.53
C GLY A 328 6.37 17.09 22.90
N HIS A 329 7.41 16.73 22.13
CA HIS A 329 8.60 17.55 22.08
C HIS A 329 8.15 18.89 21.52
N GLU A 330 8.29 19.96 22.31
CA GLU A 330 8.17 21.33 21.83
C GLU A 330 8.96 21.46 20.50
N GLY A 331 8.28 21.88 19.44
CA GLY A 331 8.88 22.08 18.11
C GLY A 331 8.54 21.05 17.02
N GLN A 332 7.73 20.01 17.28
CA GLN A 332 7.22 19.18 16.18
C GLN A 332 6.11 19.91 15.41
N SER A 333 6.37 20.23 14.15
CA SER A 333 5.40 20.85 13.23
C SER A 333 4.37 19.81 12.76
N ALA A 334 3.33 19.58 13.55
CA ALA A 334 2.19 18.75 13.16
C ALA A 334 1.41 19.39 11.99
N PHE A 335 0.63 18.58 11.28
CA PHE A 335 -0.38 19.11 10.37
C PHE A 335 -1.55 19.70 11.18
N THR A 336 -2.14 20.77 10.65
CA THR A 336 -3.22 21.54 11.30
C THR A 336 -4.52 21.46 10.49
N GLU A 337 -5.62 21.93 11.07
CA GLU A 337 -6.88 22.12 10.33
C GLU A 337 -6.69 23.04 9.10
N ALA A 338 -5.82 24.05 9.19
CA ALA A 338 -5.52 24.94 8.06
C ALA A 338 -4.78 24.21 6.93
N ASP A 339 -3.86 23.30 7.28
CA ASP A 339 -3.19 22.44 6.31
C ASP A 339 -4.19 21.49 5.62
N ALA A 340 -5.07 20.86 6.40
CA ALA A 340 -6.12 19.98 5.89
C ALA A 340 -7.10 20.73 4.97
N THR A 341 -7.49 21.94 5.36
CA THR A 341 -8.33 22.84 4.56
C THR A 341 -7.66 23.18 3.24
N THR A 342 -6.36 23.49 3.24
CA THR A 342 -5.59 23.78 2.02
C THR A 342 -5.61 22.60 1.06
N VAL A 343 -5.36 21.39 1.57
CA VAL A 343 -5.34 20.16 0.76
C VAL A 343 -6.71 19.82 0.20
N LEU A 344 -7.74 19.84 1.04
CA LEU A 344 -9.10 19.51 0.61
C LEU A 344 -9.69 20.57 -0.32
N ALA A 345 -9.32 21.86 -0.18
CA ALA A 345 -9.72 22.90 -1.12
C ALA A 345 -9.12 22.64 -2.51
N GLY A 346 -7.87 22.19 -2.59
CA GLY A 346 -7.18 21.83 -3.83
C GLY A 346 -7.46 20.42 -4.36
N ALA A 347 -8.25 19.61 -3.64
CA ALA A 347 -8.51 18.23 -4.03
C ALA A 347 -9.48 18.15 -5.22
N GLN A 348 -9.06 17.40 -6.24
CA GLN A 348 -9.81 17.10 -7.45
C GLN A 348 -10.19 15.62 -7.44
N VAL A 349 -11.48 15.34 -7.54
CA VAL A 349 -12.04 13.99 -7.59
C VAL A 349 -12.65 13.82 -8.98
N ALA A 350 -12.43 12.65 -9.59
CA ALA A 350 -13.05 12.33 -10.87
C ALA A 350 -14.58 12.51 -10.83
N THR A 351 -15.16 12.94 -11.95
CA THR A 351 -16.60 13.24 -12.04
C THR A 351 -17.45 11.99 -11.84
N ASP A 352 -16.98 10.82 -12.28
CA ASP A 352 -17.64 9.54 -12.04
C ASP A 352 -16.65 8.49 -11.51
N LEU A 353 -16.77 8.15 -10.23
CA LEU A 353 -15.94 7.14 -9.57
C LEU A 353 -16.23 5.70 -10.02
N THR A 354 -17.26 5.50 -10.84
CA THR A 354 -17.61 4.21 -11.46
C THR A 354 -17.24 4.11 -12.93
N ASP A 355 -16.77 5.20 -13.54
CA ASP A 355 -16.25 5.23 -14.91
C ASP A 355 -14.77 5.63 -14.94
N PRO A 356 -13.85 4.66 -15.10
CA PRO A 356 -12.40 4.89 -15.16
C PRO A 356 -11.95 5.84 -16.28
N GLU A 357 -12.73 6.02 -17.34
CA GLU A 357 -12.37 6.95 -18.41
C GLU A 357 -12.44 8.43 -17.98
N THR A 358 -13.18 8.71 -16.89
CA THR A 358 -13.31 10.05 -16.31
C THR A 358 -12.18 10.40 -15.32
N TRP A 359 -11.29 9.46 -15.01
CA TRP A 359 -10.27 9.62 -13.96
C TRP A 359 -9.02 10.42 -14.38
N LYS A 360 -9.05 11.08 -15.54
CA LYS A 360 -7.89 11.72 -16.19
C LYS A 360 -7.43 13.02 -15.51
#